data_AF-A0A2G8JPH6-F1
#
_entry.id   AF-A0A2G8JPH6-F1
#
_cell.length_a   1.000
_cell.length_b   1.000
_cell.length_c   1.000
_cell.angle_alpha   90.00
_cell.angle_beta   90.00
_cell.angle_gamma   90.00
#
_symmetry.space_group_name_H-M   'P 1'
#
loop_
_entity.id
_entity.type
_entity.pdbx_description
1 polymer ?
#
loop_
_entity_poly.entity_id
_entity_poly.type
_entity_poly.pdbx_seq_one_letter_code
_entity_poly.pdbx_strand_id
1 'polypeptide(L)'
;MNLQLNDDVTLTVRVINYPNVEVVDFDIPISELRAGPGPKLTISASNMYMKLSGNFEVKFFGSHSGDFDAFIKNISLSISVFVAESDGRPSVDTSSSYCTFNVRDVYLDLHGHKFISRKLADRINDYLNDNGCSEIVDAVNTQLQQRLTKLTMVASIYEGMELDYSLLRTPTVTDHVFDITHKGEVYATGHHSEMPGPRPRFPVGSDQSRMFYVWISDYLINSAGYVLHNIGYLHYNVTQDDIPDGSEVSLNTSQFPMAMLFPQVRKLFPDMMTQFHIQSTKQPVVNTTAEKVTFTVNGEISAYVTNPKNTLTYLFTLGFEFSASVKVAIKRQNVTWVSYFESVSLELVDSAIGDVKIDFLKSVLPSAITKYVIPRVNAMGAIGKEIPSFEDYHSSNAFICQGERFLKFGTDLRFYSPAEKVFEELFELFISK
;
A
#
# COMPACT_ATOMS: atom_id res chain seq x y z
N MET A 1 30.90 -31.90 -2.35
CA MET A 1 30.32 -32.90 -3.27
C MET A 1 31.30 -34.08 -3.39
N ASN A 2 30.91 -35.31 -3.05
CA ASN A 2 31.75 -36.50 -3.24
C ASN A 2 31.18 -37.33 -4.39
N LEU A 3 31.98 -37.59 -5.42
CA LEU A 3 31.57 -38.35 -6.61
C LEU A 3 32.51 -39.54 -6.81
N GLN A 4 31.97 -40.75 -6.84
CA GLN A 4 32.69 -42.01 -7.05
C GLN A 4 32.45 -42.52 -8.48
N LEU A 5 33.48 -43.07 -9.14
CA LEU A 5 33.42 -43.73 -10.46
C LEU A 5 34.00 -45.14 -10.26
N ASN A 6 33.33 -46.18 -10.79
CA ASN A 6 33.59 -47.62 -10.56
C ASN A 6 35.05 -48.14 -10.72
N ASP A 7 35.20 -49.42 -10.35
CA ASP A 7 36.31 -50.09 -9.65
C ASP A 7 37.74 -50.11 -10.23
N ASP A 8 38.02 -49.61 -11.45
CA ASP A 8 39.39 -49.65 -12.01
C ASP A 8 40.00 -48.28 -12.34
N VAL A 9 39.28 -47.18 -12.09
CA VAL A 9 39.84 -45.81 -12.17
C VAL A 9 39.28 -44.97 -11.02
N THR A 10 40.02 -44.93 -9.91
CA THR A 10 39.68 -44.06 -8.78
C THR A 10 40.03 -42.60 -9.09
N LEU A 11 39.15 -41.92 -9.82
CA LEU A 11 39.11 -40.45 -9.86
C LEU A 11 38.68 -39.96 -8.49
N THR A 12 39.68 -39.81 -7.61
CA THR A 12 39.48 -39.20 -6.30
C THR A 12 39.41 -37.68 -6.50
N VAL A 13 38.25 -37.18 -6.93
CA VAL A 13 37.93 -35.76 -6.72
C VAL A 13 37.62 -35.63 -5.23
N ARG A 14 38.67 -35.53 -4.42
CA ARG A 14 38.57 -35.22 -3.00
C ARG A 14 38.23 -33.74 -2.92
N VAL A 15 36.93 -33.41 -2.86
CA VAL A 15 36.48 -32.10 -2.40
C VAL A 15 36.63 -32.10 -0.86
N ILE A 16 37.88 -32.06 -0.39
CA ILE A 16 38.20 -31.89 1.03
C ILE A 16 38.36 -30.38 1.24
N ASN A 17 37.35 -29.75 1.84
CA ASN A 17 37.31 -28.34 2.28
C ASN A 17 37.57 -27.29 1.18
N TYR A 18 36.60 -26.41 0.93
CA TYR A 18 36.70 -25.30 -0.05
C TYR A 18 38.06 -24.57 0.04
N PRO A 19 38.66 -24.21 -1.12
CA PRO A 19 38.01 -23.38 -2.14
C PRO A 19 38.07 -23.99 -3.57
N ASN A 20 37.53 -23.26 -4.55
CA ASN A 20 37.80 -23.40 -5.99
C ASN A 20 36.76 -24.16 -6.84
N VAL A 21 35.46 -23.98 -6.62
CA VAL A 21 34.52 -23.85 -7.75
C VAL A 21 33.60 -22.67 -7.45
N GLU A 22 33.69 -21.62 -8.26
CA GLU A 22 32.92 -20.38 -8.12
C GLU A 22 32.05 -20.15 -9.35
N VAL A 23 30.86 -19.59 -9.16
CA VAL A 23 30.07 -19.04 -10.25
C VAL A 23 30.66 -17.69 -10.61
N VAL A 24 31.34 -17.62 -11.75
CA VAL A 24 31.99 -16.40 -12.25
C VAL A 24 31.00 -15.52 -12.99
N ASP A 25 30.06 -16.15 -13.69
CA ASP A 25 29.07 -15.47 -14.50
C ASP A 25 27.79 -16.30 -14.54
N PHE A 26 26.65 -15.62 -14.54
CA PHE A 26 25.34 -16.26 -14.63
C PHE A 26 24.35 -15.30 -15.29
N ASP A 27 23.72 -15.76 -16.35
CA ASP A 27 22.78 -14.96 -17.13
C ASP A 27 21.48 -15.73 -17.38
N ILE A 28 20.37 -14.99 -17.32
CA ILE A 28 19.01 -15.49 -17.56
C ILE A 28 18.38 -14.64 -18.67
N PRO A 29 18.67 -14.94 -19.96
CA PRO A 29 18.22 -14.10 -21.06
C PRO A 29 16.70 -14.12 -21.26
N ILE A 30 16.07 -15.27 -21.02
CA ILE A 30 14.64 -15.48 -21.24
C ILE A 30 14.04 -15.99 -19.93
N SER A 31 13.15 -15.19 -19.34
CA SER A 31 12.34 -15.57 -18.20
C SER A 31 10.87 -15.21 -18.44
N GLU A 32 9.99 -15.99 -17.84
CA GLU A 32 8.55 -15.80 -17.92
C GLU A 32 7.91 -16.18 -16.58
N LEU A 33 6.94 -15.37 -16.15
CA LEU A 33 6.10 -15.65 -15.00
C LEU A 33 4.67 -15.86 -15.50
N ARG A 34 4.12 -17.04 -15.24
CA ARG A 34 2.72 -17.37 -15.56
C ARG A 34 1.93 -17.63 -14.30
N ALA A 35 0.81 -16.93 -14.18
CA ALA A 35 -0.25 -17.30 -13.27
C ALA A 35 -0.96 -18.55 -13.82
N GLY A 36 -1.26 -19.53 -12.96
CA GLY A 36 -2.03 -20.72 -13.31
C GLY A 36 -3.29 -20.87 -12.45
N PRO A 37 -4.13 -21.88 -12.70
CA PRO A 37 -5.31 -22.13 -11.88
C PRO A 37 -4.94 -22.55 -10.45
N GLY A 38 -5.64 -21.97 -9.47
CA GLY A 38 -5.28 -22.06 -8.05
C GLY A 38 -4.13 -21.09 -7.71
N PRO A 39 -3.71 -20.95 -6.45
CA PRO A 39 -2.77 -19.90 -6.04
C PRO A 39 -1.31 -20.25 -6.41
N LYS A 40 -1.07 -20.54 -7.69
CA LYS A 40 0.16 -21.09 -8.23
C LYS A 40 0.76 -20.13 -9.26
N LEU A 41 2.01 -19.77 -9.05
CA LEU A 41 2.84 -19.02 -9.96
C LEU A 41 3.89 -19.96 -10.57
N THR A 42 3.97 -20.02 -11.89
CA THR A 42 4.97 -20.82 -12.61
C THR A 42 6.02 -19.90 -13.19
N ILE A 43 7.26 -20.05 -12.74
CA ILE A 43 8.43 -19.32 -13.24
C ILE A 43 9.16 -20.26 -14.20
N SER A 44 9.35 -19.82 -15.44
CA SER A 44 10.13 -20.55 -16.42
C SER A 44 11.25 -19.69 -16.96
N ALA A 45 12.45 -20.26 -17.07
CA ALA A 45 13.60 -19.63 -17.67
C ALA A 45 14.25 -20.59 -18.66
N SER A 46 14.78 -20.05 -19.75
CA SER A 46 15.39 -20.85 -20.81
C SER A 46 16.59 -20.15 -21.42
N ASN A 47 17.45 -20.93 -22.08
CA ASN A 47 18.69 -20.45 -22.66
C ASN A 47 19.59 -19.77 -21.61
N MET A 48 19.51 -20.19 -20.34
CA MET A 48 20.37 -19.62 -19.31
C MET A 48 21.80 -20.11 -19.51
N TYR A 49 22.73 -19.29 -19.06
CA TYR A 49 24.16 -19.52 -19.16
C TYR A 49 24.80 -19.38 -17.78
N MET A 50 25.78 -20.22 -17.50
CA MET A 50 26.58 -20.17 -16.29
C MET A 50 28.04 -20.42 -16.63
N LYS A 51 28.94 -19.59 -16.10
CA LYS A 51 30.37 -19.82 -16.09
C LYS A 51 30.80 -20.23 -14.69
N LEU A 52 31.44 -21.39 -14.59
CA LEU A 52 32.14 -21.79 -13.37
C LEU A 52 33.66 -21.69 -13.60
N SER A 53 34.38 -21.30 -12.57
CA SER A 53 35.85 -21.39 -12.51
C SER A 53 36.22 -22.24 -11.32
N GLY A 54 37.24 -23.09 -11.45
CA GLY A 54 37.66 -23.91 -10.33
C GLY A 54 38.94 -24.68 -10.54
N ASN A 55 39.24 -25.55 -9.59
CA ASN A 55 40.40 -26.44 -9.65
C ASN A 55 39.99 -27.90 -9.71
N PHE A 56 40.80 -28.71 -10.39
CA PHE A 56 40.67 -30.16 -10.40
C PHE A 56 41.95 -30.82 -9.86
N GLU A 57 41.76 -31.98 -9.22
CA GLU A 57 42.83 -32.93 -8.91
C GLU A 57 42.36 -34.32 -9.35
N VAL A 58 43.17 -34.99 -10.16
CA VAL A 58 42.86 -36.30 -10.73
C VAL A 58 44.04 -37.25 -10.61
N LYS A 59 43.76 -38.51 -10.30
CA LYS A 59 44.75 -39.58 -10.27
C LYS A 59 44.54 -40.50 -11.46
N PHE A 60 45.40 -40.38 -12.46
CA PHE A 60 45.39 -41.21 -13.67
C PHE A 60 46.81 -41.34 -14.22
N PHE A 61 47.46 -42.49 -14.00
CA PHE A 61 48.90 -42.70 -14.29
C PHE A 61 49.84 -41.63 -13.70
N GLY A 62 49.47 -41.07 -12.53
CA GLY A 62 50.14 -39.93 -11.89
C GLY A 62 49.11 -39.03 -11.19
N SER A 63 49.57 -38.08 -10.36
CA SER A 63 48.70 -37.03 -9.81
C SER A 63 48.78 -35.81 -10.70
N HIS A 64 47.64 -35.37 -11.22
CA HIS A 64 47.52 -34.16 -12.03
C HIS A 64 46.56 -33.20 -11.35
N SER A 65 46.96 -31.93 -11.26
CA SER A 65 46.12 -30.85 -10.75
C SER A 65 46.19 -29.65 -11.68
N GLY A 66 45.13 -28.85 -11.73
CA GLY A 66 45.09 -27.65 -12.55
C GLY A 66 43.80 -26.85 -12.32
N ASP A 67 43.65 -25.80 -13.11
CA ASP A 67 42.45 -24.97 -13.16
C ASP A 67 41.52 -25.43 -14.30
N PHE A 68 40.23 -25.17 -14.16
CA PHE A 68 39.24 -25.34 -15.21
C PHE A 68 38.28 -24.15 -15.26
N ASP A 69 37.85 -23.83 -16.48
CA ASP A 69 36.65 -23.02 -16.73
C ASP A 69 35.56 -23.93 -17.32
N ALA A 70 34.39 -23.95 -16.68
CA ALA A 70 33.22 -24.63 -17.23
C ALA A 70 32.22 -23.61 -17.78
N PHE A 71 31.81 -23.82 -19.03
CA PHE A 71 30.80 -23.03 -19.71
C PHE A 71 29.55 -23.90 -19.85
N ILE A 72 28.55 -23.62 -19.03
CA ILE A 72 27.29 -24.33 -19.03
C ILE A 72 26.27 -23.51 -19.83
N LYS A 73 25.69 -24.14 -20.85
CA LYS A 73 24.79 -23.49 -21.81
C LYS A 73 23.48 -24.26 -21.92
N ASN A 74 22.47 -23.58 -22.48
CA ASN A 74 21.16 -24.16 -22.75
C ASN A 74 20.50 -24.75 -21.49
N ILE A 75 20.68 -24.07 -20.35
CA ILE A 75 20.01 -24.45 -19.11
C ILE A 75 18.55 -23.99 -19.19
N SER A 76 17.64 -24.85 -18.77
CA SER A 76 16.22 -24.55 -18.64
C SER A 76 15.72 -24.84 -17.23
N LEU A 77 14.89 -23.94 -16.71
CA LEU A 77 14.22 -24.05 -15.43
C LEU A 77 12.71 -23.90 -15.63
N SER A 78 11.93 -24.70 -14.92
CA SER A 78 10.51 -24.49 -14.72
C SER A 78 10.18 -24.84 -13.28
N ILE A 79 9.72 -23.88 -12.48
CA ILE A 79 9.31 -24.10 -11.09
C ILE A 79 7.92 -23.53 -10.84
N SER A 80 7.08 -24.30 -10.13
CA SER A 80 5.80 -23.78 -9.61
C SER A 80 5.91 -23.45 -8.12
N VAL A 81 5.57 -22.22 -7.76
CA VAL A 81 5.49 -21.71 -6.39
C VAL A 81 4.03 -21.51 -6.02
N PHE A 82 3.63 -22.05 -4.88
CA PHE A 82 2.30 -21.88 -4.32
C PHE A 82 2.32 -20.73 -3.33
N VAL A 83 1.38 -19.80 -3.46
CA VAL A 83 1.22 -18.68 -2.55
C VAL A 83 0.02 -18.93 -1.65
N ALA A 84 0.14 -18.65 -0.36
CA ALA A 84 -0.94 -18.79 0.59
C ALA A 84 -1.01 -17.56 1.51
N GLU A 85 -2.12 -17.43 2.21
CA GLU A 85 -2.21 -16.55 3.38
C GLU A 85 -1.96 -17.37 4.64
N SER A 86 -1.16 -16.80 5.54
CA SER A 86 -0.84 -17.36 6.85
C SER A 86 -0.69 -16.21 7.86
N ASP A 87 -1.60 -16.15 8.83
CA ASP A 87 -1.63 -15.12 9.89
C ASP A 87 -1.62 -13.68 9.32
N GLY A 88 -2.46 -13.45 8.32
CA GLY A 88 -2.58 -12.15 7.65
C GLY A 88 -1.42 -11.83 6.71
N ARG A 89 -0.51 -12.77 6.46
CA ARG A 89 0.71 -12.54 5.67
C ARG A 89 0.77 -13.45 4.45
N PRO A 90 1.44 -13.03 3.36
CA PRO A 90 1.76 -13.93 2.27
C PRO A 90 2.80 -14.96 2.74
N SER A 91 2.59 -16.22 2.36
CA SER A 91 3.58 -17.29 2.47
C SER A 91 3.74 -18.00 1.14
N VAL A 92 4.90 -18.60 0.92
CA VAL A 92 5.20 -19.39 -0.28
C VAL A 92 5.62 -20.79 0.11
N ASP A 93 5.29 -21.75 -0.75
CA ASP A 93 5.78 -23.11 -0.66
C ASP A 93 6.01 -23.70 -2.06
N THR A 94 6.99 -24.58 -2.16
CA THR A 94 7.29 -25.36 -3.35
C THR A 94 8.05 -26.63 -2.98
N SER A 95 8.15 -27.57 -3.91
CA SER A 95 8.89 -28.82 -3.70
C SER A 95 9.56 -29.26 -4.99
N SER A 96 10.51 -30.19 -4.88
CA SER A 96 11.26 -30.71 -6.03
C SER A 96 10.34 -31.36 -7.07
N SER A 97 9.15 -31.84 -6.72
CA SER A 97 8.19 -32.39 -7.70
C SER A 97 7.59 -31.33 -8.63
N TYR A 98 7.69 -30.06 -8.26
CA TYR A 98 7.19 -28.91 -9.03
C TYR A 98 8.31 -28.12 -9.71
N CYS A 99 9.54 -28.63 -9.65
CA CYS A 99 10.70 -28.03 -10.26
C CYS A 99 11.28 -28.98 -11.32
N THR A 100 11.62 -28.41 -12.46
CA THR A 100 12.42 -29.05 -13.50
C THR A 100 13.61 -28.15 -13.77
N PHE A 101 14.82 -28.67 -13.59
CA PHE A 101 16.06 -28.00 -13.94
C PHE A 101 16.84 -28.94 -14.86
N ASN A 102 17.18 -28.46 -16.05
CA ASN A 102 17.86 -29.28 -17.06
C ASN A 102 19.05 -28.52 -17.64
N VAL A 103 20.21 -29.16 -17.58
CA VAL A 103 21.44 -28.73 -18.23
C VAL A 103 21.71 -29.61 -19.45
N ARG A 104 21.79 -29.01 -20.63
CA ARG A 104 22.07 -29.74 -21.88
C ARG A 104 23.56 -29.77 -22.23
N ASP A 105 24.23 -28.62 -22.13
CA ASP A 105 25.58 -28.48 -22.65
C ASP A 105 26.55 -28.01 -21.56
N VAL A 106 27.60 -28.79 -21.33
CA VAL A 106 28.72 -28.44 -20.46
C VAL A 106 30.00 -28.52 -21.28
N TYR A 107 30.64 -27.38 -21.48
CA TYR A 107 31.94 -27.29 -22.14
C TYR A 107 33.01 -26.98 -21.10
N LEU A 108 34.13 -27.70 -21.16
CA LEU A 108 35.26 -27.47 -20.27
C LEU A 108 36.47 -26.96 -21.03
N ASP A 109 37.05 -25.87 -20.53
CA ASP A 109 38.42 -25.50 -20.81
C ASP A 109 39.31 -25.93 -19.64
N LEU A 110 40.31 -26.75 -19.96
CA LEU A 110 41.25 -27.33 -18.99
C LEU A 110 42.66 -26.80 -19.19
N HIS A 111 42.82 -25.67 -19.89
CA HIS A 111 44.07 -24.93 -20.04
C HIS A 111 45.28 -25.81 -20.46
N GLY A 112 45.03 -26.84 -21.27
CA GLY A 112 46.05 -27.79 -21.76
C GLY A 112 45.83 -29.27 -21.43
N HIS A 113 44.94 -29.62 -20.49
CA HIS A 113 44.75 -31.01 -20.02
C HIS A 113 43.56 -31.74 -20.68
N LYS A 114 43.68 -32.10 -21.97
CA LYS A 114 42.56 -32.65 -22.79
C LYS A 114 42.03 -34.05 -22.39
N PHE A 115 42.71 -34.81 -21.53
CA PHE A 115 42.42 -36.24 -21.29
C PHE A 115 41.27 -36.53 -20.29
N ILE A 116 40.81 -35.52 -19.53
CA ILE A 116 39.74 -35.66 -18.51
C ILE A 116 38.49 -34.82 -18.79
N SER A 117 38.46 -34.05 -19.89
CA SER A 117 37.38 -33.10 -20.19
C SER A 117 36.00 -33.75 -20.23
N ARG A 118 35.84 -34.92 -20.85
CA ARG A 118 34.52 -35.57 -20.95
C ARG A 118 33.97 -36.02 -19.60
N LYS A 119 34.76 -36.76 -18.81
CA LYS A 119 34.31 -37.30 -17.51
C LYS A 119 33.99 -36.20 -16.49
N LEU A 120 34.75 -35.10 -16.49
CA LEU A 120 34.49 -33.97 -15.60
C LEU A 120 33.24 -33.19 -16.06
N ALA A 121 33.04 -33.03 -17.38
CA ALA A 121 31.84 -32.39 -17.91
C ALA A 121 30.57 -33.19 -17.59
N ASP A 122 30.60 -34.52 -17.77
CA ASP A 122 29.49 -35.41 -17.43
C ASP A 122 29.14 -35.30 -15.93
N ARG A 123 30.15 -35.28 -15.04
CA ARG A 123 29.93 -35.12 -13.59
C ARG A 123 29.34 -33.76 -13.20
N ILE A 124 29.79 -32.68 -13.82
CA ILE A 124 29.21 -31.35 -13.61
C ILE A 124 27.76 -31.34 -14.09
N ASN A 125 27.49 -31.94 -15.25
CA ASN A 125 26.14 -32.07 -15.79
C ASN A 125 25.22 -32.85 -14.84
N ASP A 126 25.63 -34.05 -14.40
CA ASP A 126 24.87 -34.89 -13.47
C ASP A 126 24.57 -34.13 -12.17
N TYR A 127 25.59 -33.51 -11.56
CA TYR A 127 25.39 -32.77 -10.32
C TYR A 127 24.39 -31.61 -10.47
N LEU A 128 24.53 -30.81 -11.52
CA LEU A 128 23.64 -29.66 -11.74
C LEU A 128 22.20 -30.13 -12.00
N ASN A 129 22.01 -31.22 -12.74
CA ASN A 129 20.69 -31.81 -12.95
C ASN A 129 20.10 -32.41 -11.66
N ASP A 130 20.92 -33.06 -10.83
CA ASP A 130 20.48 -33.70 -9.58
C ASP A 130 20.18 -32.70 -8.46
N ASN A 131 20.91 -31.58 -8.40
CA ASN A 131 20.89 -30.65 -7.25
C ASN A 131 20.28 -29.29 -7.58
N GLY A 132 20.20 -28.89 -8.86
CA GLY A 132 19.72 -27.56 -9.26
C GLY A 132 18.32 -27.24 -8.73
N CYS A 133 17.39 -28.21 -8.80
CA CYS A 133 16.07 -28.02 -8.21
C CYS A 133 16.08 -27.97 -6.68
N SER A 134 16.96 -28.71 -6.01
CA SER A 134 17.06 -28.67 -4.54
C SER A 134 17.47 -27.28 -4.06
N GLU A 135 18.49 -26.68 -4.70
CA GLU A 135 18.97 -25.34 -4.36
C GLU A 135 17.91 -24.25 -4.60
N ILE A 136 17.16 -24.35 -5.71
CA ILE A 136 16.10 -23.38 -6.04
C ILE A 136 14.91 -23.52 -5.08
N VAL A 137 14.50 -24.76 -4.78
CA VAL A 137 13.43 -25.03 -3.81
C VAL A 137 13.80 -24.52 -2.42
N ASP A 138 15.04 -24.74 -1.98
CA ASP A 138 15.54 -24.21 -0.72
C ASP A 138 15.49 -22.67 -0.70
N ALA A 139 15.96 -22.01 -1.76
CA ALA A 139 15.91 -20.55 -1.85
C ALA A 139 14.47 -20.00 -1.78
N VAL A 140 13.48 -20.67 -2.37
CA VAL A 140 12.06 -20.27 -2.27
C VAL A 140 11.54 -20.47 -0.84
N ASN A 141 11.70 -21.66 -0.27
CA ASN A 141 11.11 -22.00 1.02
C ASN A 141 11.82 -21.36 2.21
N THR A 142 13.07 -20.89 2.03
CA THR A 142 13.84 -20.23 3.08
C THR A 142 13.97 -18.73 2.83
N GLN A 143 14.69 -18.32 1.78
CA GLN A 143 15.06 -16.92 1.57
C GLN A 143 13.88 -16.06 1.17
N LEU A 144 13.07 -16.51 0.20
CA LEU A 144 11.86 -15.80 -0.21
C LEU A 144 10.82 -15.79 0.93
N GLN A 145 10.58 -16.95 1.57
CA GLN A 145 9.69 -17.00 2.73
C GLN A 145 10.14 -16.05 3.85
N GLN A 146 11.44 -15.99 4.17
CA GLN A 146 11.98 -15.07 5.18
C GLN A 146 11.76 -13.60 4.79
N ARG A 147 11.89 -13.24 3.52
CA ARG A 147 11.57 -11.88 3.04
C ARG A 147 10.10 -11.54 3.25
N LEU A 148 9.20 -12.46 2.92
CA LEU A 148 7.75 -12.26 3.14
C LEU A 148 7.39 -12.11 4.62
N THR A 149 8.07 -12.80 5.54
CA THR A 149 7.82 -12.64 6.98
C THR A 149 8.20 -11.25 7.53
N LYS A 150 9.08 -10.52 6.83
CA LYS A 150 9.53 -9.19 7.25
C LYS A 150 8.60 -8.07 6.81
N LEU A 151 7.62 -8.36 5.94
CA LEU A 151 6.68 -7.36 5.48
C LEU A 151 5.92 -6.77 6.67
N THR A 152 5.83 -5.45 6.73
CA THR A 152 4.93 -4.76 7.67
C THR A 152 3.51 -5.07 7.23
N MET A 153 2.61 -5.44 8.14
CA MET A 153 1.17 -5.66 7.85
C MET A 153 0.26 -4.64 8.56
N VAL A 154 0.79 -3.98 9.60
CA VAL A 154 0.13 -2.92 10.33
C VAL A 154 1.08 -1.72 10.37
N ALA A 155 0.67 -0.58 9.83
CA ALA A 155 1.48 0.63 9.74
C ALA A 155 0.85 1.78 10.51
N SER A 156 1.66 2.58 11.20
CA SER A 156 1.20 3.83 11.83
C SER A 156 1.00 4.90 10.75
N ILE A 157 -0.16 5.56 10.76
CA ILE A 157 -0.55 6.44 9.65
C ILE A 157 -0.78 7.90 10.07
N TYR A 158 -1.31 8.08 11.27
CA TYR A 158 -1.53 9.37 11.91
C TYR A 158 -1.39 9.21 13.42
N GLU A 159 -1.32 10.31 14.16
CA GLU A 159 -1.25 10.25 15.62
C GLU A 159 -2.45 9.46 16.18
N GLY A 160 -2.15 8.37 16.89
CA GLY A 160 -3.17 7.48 17.47
C GLY A 160 -3.90 6.58 16.46
N MET A 161 -3.43 6.46 15.21
CA MET A 161 -4.09 5.67 14.17
C MET A 161 -3.11 4.73 13.44
N GLU A 162 -3.56 3.49 13.24
CA GLU A 162 -2.83 2.43 12.53
C GLU A 162 -3.70 1.87 11.40
N LEU A 163 -3.10 1.53 10.27
CA LEU A 163 -3.73 0.79 9.19
C LEU A 163 -3.33 -0.68 9.28
N ASP A 164 -4.33 -1.57 9.29
CA ASP A 164 -4.15 -2.99 9.03
C ASP A 164 -4.43 -3.32 7.55
N TYR A 165 -3.39 -3.76 6.87
CA TYR A 165 -3.42 -4.23 5.49
C TYR A 165 -2.97 -5.69 5.39
N SER A 166 -3.18 -6.46 6.45
CA SER A 166 -3.03 -7.91 6.43
C SER A 166 -3.91 -8.54 5.33
N LEU A 167 -3.46 -9.65 4.76
CA LEU A 167 -4.23 -10.44 3.82
C LEU A 167 -5.46 -11.06 4.51
N LEU A 168 -6.62 -10.98 3.86
CA LEU A 168 -7.85 -11.60 4.35
C LEU A 168 -7.99 -13.07 3.94
N ARG A 169 -7.23 -13.50 2.93
CA ARG A 169 -7.29 -14.82 2.33
C ARG A 169 -6.11 -15.07 1.40
N THR A 170 -5.89 -16.34 1.08
CA THR A 170 -4.98 -16.79 0.03
C THR A 170 -5.24 -16.05 -1.30
N PRO A 171 -4.19 -15.62 -2.03
CA PRO A 171 -4.35 -14.91 -3.29
C PRO A 171 -5.22 -15.67 -4.30
N THR A 172 -6.04 -14.93 -5.03
CA THR A 172 -6.85 -15.49 -6.12
C THR A 172 -6.06 -15.37 -7.41
N VAL A 173 -5.77 -16.50 -8.04
CA VAL A 173 -4.92 -16.55 -9.22
C VAL A 173 -5.66 -17.25 -10.36
N THR A 174 -5.63 -16.61 -11.52
CA THR A 174 -6.18 -17.07 -12.79
C THR A 174 -5.14 -16.88 -13.88
N ASP A 175 -5.40 -17.31 -15.11
CA ASP A 175 -4.46 -17.15 -16.23
C ASP A 175 -4.12 -15.67 -16.57
N HIS A 176 -4.87 -14.71 -16.01
CA HIS A 176 -4.73 -13.29 -16.33
C HIS A 176 -4.56 -12.37 -15.12
N VAL A 177 -4.80 -12.86 -13.91
CA VAL A 177 -4.89 -12.03 -12.71
C VAL A 177 -4.25 -12.73 -11.53
N PHE A 178 -3.48 -11.97 -10.75
CA PHE A 178 -2.98 -12.34 -9.43
C PHE A 178 -3.53 -11.31 -8.43
N ASP A 179 -4.63 -11.66 -7.76
CA ASP A 179 -5.33 -10.77 -6.85
C ASP A 179 -4.98 -11.10 -5.40
N ILE A 180 -4.54 -10.07 -4.67
CA ILE A 180 -4.35 -10.10 -3.22
C ILE A 180 -5.43 -9.24 -2.56
N THR A 181 -6.13 -9.82 -1.58
CA THR A 181 -7.21 -9.12 -0.87
C THR A 181 -6.74 -8.74 0.51
N HIS A 182 -6.62 -7.44 0.76
CA HIS A 182 -6.19 -6.88 2.04
C HIS A 182 -7.37 -6.49 2.92
N LYS A 183 -7.15 -6.40 4.23
CA LYS A 183 -8.14 -5.96 5.21
C LYS A 183 -8.52 -4.49 4.98
N GLY A 184 -7.51 -3.62 4.87
CA GLY A 184 -7.68 -2.21 4.53
C GLY A 184 -8.56 -1.48 5.55
N GLU A 185 -8.20 -1.55 6.82
CA GLU A 185 -8.97 -0.97 7.92
C GLU A 185 -8.08 -0.19 8.88
N VAL A 186 -8.59 0.94 9.33
CA VAL A 186 -7.91 1.80 10.28
C VAL A 186 -8.39 1.52 11.69
N TYR A 187 -7.45 1.42 12.62
CA TYR A 187 -7.66 1.22 14.06
C TYR A 187 -7.06 2.35 14.88
N ALA A 188 -7.58 2.52 16.10
CA ALA A 188 -6.89 3.32 17.11
C ALA A 188 -5.65 2.55 17.61
N THR A 189 -4.52 3.25 17.75
CA THR A 189 -3.27 2.64 18.24
C THR A 189 -3.49 1.96 19.58
N GLY A 190 -3.15 0.67 19.66
CA GLY A 190 -3.30 -0.14 20.88
C GLY A 190 -4.74 -0.53 21.25
N HIS A 191 -5.74 -0.10 20.48
CA HIS A 191 -7.14 -0.48 20.68
C HIS A 191 -7.84 -0.79 19.35
N HIS A 192 -7.73 -2.06 18.94
CA HIS A 192 -8.32 -2.53 17.69
C HIS A 192 -9.78 -2.91 17.92
N SER A 193 -10.69 -2.09 17.39
CA SER A 193 -12.12 -2.37 17.30
C SER A 193 -12.57 -2.27 15.85
N GLU A 194 -13.16 -3.34 15.34
CA GLU A 194 -13.69 -3.40 13.97
C GLU A 194 -14.78 -2.33 13.76
N MET A 195 -14.75 -1.64 12.62
CA MET A 195 -15.82 -0.74 12.24
C MET A 195 -17.10 -1.55 11.97
N PRO A 196 -18.24 -1.18 12.56
CA PRO A 196 -19.50 -1.87 12.28
C PRO A 196 -19.91 -1.74 10.81
N GLY A 197 -20.43 -2.83 10.25
CA GLY A 197 -21.08 -2.84 8.93
C GLY A 197 -20.42 -3.77 7.92
N PRO A 198 -21.01 -3.88 6.72
CA PRO A 198 -20.50 -4.78 5.69
C PRO A 198 -19.27 -4.20 4.99
N ARG A 199 -18.25 -5.04 4.78
CA ARG A 199 -17.14 -4.74 3.87
C ARG A 199 -17.64 -4.88 2.42
N PRO A 200 -17.38 -3.90 1.54
CA PRO A 200 -17.79 -3.98 0.15
C PRO A 200 -17.01 -5.07 -0.57
N ARG A 201 -17.63 -5.61 -1.63
CA ARG A 201 -16.97 -6.54 -2.55
C ARG A 201 -16.58 -5.78 -3.79
N PHE A 202 -15.34 -5.96 -4.22
CA PHE A 202 -14.89 -5.41 -5.50
C PHE A 202 -15.42 -6.26 -6.66
N PRO A 203 -15.66 -5.63 -7.83
CA PRO A 203 -15.90 -6.38 -9.05
C PRO A 203 -14.65 -7.21 -9.38
N VAL A 204 -14.85 -8.38 -9.99
CA VAL A 204 -13.72 -9.17 -10.51
C VAL A 204 -13.00 -8.32 -11.56
N GLY A 205 -11.72 -8.06 -11.35
CA GLY A 205 -10.90 -7.30 -12.28
C GLY A 205 -10.74 -8.08 -13.59
N SER A 206 -11.23 -7.53 -14.69
CA SER A 206 -10.99 -8.06 -16.05
C SER A 206 -10.19 -7.10 -16.92
N ASP A 207 -9.81 -5.94 -16.36
CA ASP A 207 -9.07 -4.90 -17.06
C ASP A 207 -7.58 -5.26 -17.06
N GLN A 208 -7.00 -5.35 -18.24
CA GLN A 208 -5.61 -5.69 -18.49
C GLN A 208 -4.87 -4.55 -19.19
N SER A 209 -5.47 -3.35 -19.21
CA SER A 209 -4.89 -2.18 -19.87
C SER A 209 -3.65 -1.63 -19.16
N ARG A 210 -3.39 -2.05 -17.92
CA ARG A 210 -2.26 -1.66 -17.07
C ARG A 210 -1.68 -2.88 -16.36
N MET A 211 -0.44 -2.75 -15.89
CA MET A 211 0.26 -3.83 -15.20
C MET A 211 -0.25 -4.07 -13.77
N PHE A 212 -0.70 -3.03 -13.08
CA PHE A 212 -1.08 -3.10 -11.67
C PHE A 212 -2.33 -2.26 -11.37
N TYR A 213 -3.15 -2.77 -10.46
CA TYR A 213 -4.39 -2.14 -10.06
C TYR A 213 -4.59 -2.21 -8.55
N VAL A 214 -5.18 -1.15 -7.98
CA VAL A 214 -5.62 -1.11 -6.58
C VAL A 214 -7.07 -0.69 -6.55
N TRP A 215 -7.88 -1.45 -5.82
CA TRP A 215 -9.25 -1.06 -5.47
C TRP A 215 -9.27 -0.64 -4.01
N ILE A 216 -9.64 0.61 -3.76
CA ILE A 216 -9.80 1.18 -2.43
C ILE A 216 -11.29 1.30 -2.17
N SER A 217 -11.76 0.61 -1.14
CA SER A 217 -13.14 0.75 -0.72
C SER A 217 -13.35 2.07 0.02
N ASP A 218 -14.55 2.62 -0.08
CA ASP A 218 -15.00 3.66 0.84
C ASP A 218 -15.02 3.16 2.31
N TYR A 219 -15.04 1.85 2.56
CA TYR A 219 -14.89 1.25 3.91
C TYR A 219 -13.57 1.66 4.57
N LEU A 220 -12.45 1.66 3.84
CA LEU A 220 -11.15 2.12 4.38
C LEU A 220 -11.27 3.54 4.94
N ILE A 221 -11.79 4.46 4.13
CA ILE A 221 -11.91 5.88 4.51
C ILE A 221 -12.92 6.06 5.66
N ASN A 222 -14.02 5.31 5.62
CA ASN A 222 -15.01 5.30 6.70
C ASN A 222 -14.42 4.77 8.02
N SER A 223 -13.54 3.77 7.98
CA SER A 223 -12.89 3.25 9.19
C SER A 223 -11.97 4.28 9.84
N ALA A 224 -11.28 5.10 9.04
CA ALA A 224 -10.52 6.24 9.55
C ALA A 224 -11.44 7.27 10.22
N GLY A 225 -12.57 7.61 9.58
CA GLY A 225 -13.57 8.51 10.15
C GLY A 225 -14.20 7.98 11.45
N TYR A 226 -14.43 6.67 11.53
CA TYR A 226 -14.90 5.99 12.74
C TYR A 226 -13.90 6.10 13.88
N VAL A 227 -12.63 5.80 13.62
CA VAL A 227 -11.57 5.96 14.63
C VAL A 227 -11.49 7.40 15.09
N LEU A 228 -11.33 8.37 14.19
CA LEU A 228 -11.22 9.80 14.50
C LEU A 228 -12.39 10.31 15.36
N HIS A 229 -13.60 9.84 15.09
CA HIS A 229 -14.77 10.14 15.90
C HIS A 229 -14.64 9.58 17.32
N ASN A 230 -14.31 8.29 17.46
CA ASN A 230 -14.28 7.61 18.75
C ASN A 230 -13.13 8.06 19.65
N ILE A 231 -11.98 8.41 19.07
CA ILE A 231 -10.84 8.97 19.82
C ILE A 231 -11.04 10.47 20.11
N GLY A 232 -12.17 11.05 19.69
CA GLY A 232 -12.52 12.43 19.96
C GLY A 232 -11.70 13.45 19.17
N TYR A 233 -11.02 13.08 18.09
CA TYR A 233 -10.23 14.02 17.28
C TYR A 233 -11.09 14.97 16.43
N LEU A 234 -12.35 14.61 16.16
CA LEU A 234 -13.28 15.43 15.39
C LEU A 234 -13.98 16.49 16.25
N HIS A 235 -13.18 17.29 16.97
CA HIS A 235 -13.63 18.48 17.69
C HIS A 235 -12.73 19.67 17.35
N TYR A 236 -13.30 20.87 17.30
CA TYR A 236 -12.57 22.10 17.08
C TYR A 236 -13.27 23.29 17.74
N ASN A 237 -12.52 24.10 18.47
CA ASN A 237 -13.06 25.32 19.08
C ASN A 237 -12.67 26.51 18.25
N VAL A 238 -13.65 27.15 17.61
CA VAL A 238 -13.46 28.40 16.88
C VAL A 238 -13.54 29.56 17.87
N THR A 239 -12.45 30.32 17.92
CA THR A 239 -12.22 31.47 18.80
C THR A 239 -11.83 32.69 17.97
N GLN A 240 -11.66 33.84 18.62
CA GLN A 240 -11.26 35.07 17.94
C GLN A 240 -9.88 34.96 17.28
N ASP A 241 -9.00 34.10 17.81
CA ASP A 241 -7.63 33.89 17.30
C ASP A 241 -7.61 33.13 15.97
N ASP A 242 -8.71 32.45 15.62
CA ASP A 242 -8.88 31.77 14.33
C ASP A 242 -9.28 32.73 13.19
N ILE A 243 -9.63 33.98 13.54
CA ILE A 243 -10.01 34.99 12.57
C ILE A 243 -8.74 35.70 12.06
N PRO A 244 -8.49 35.73 10.73
CA PRO A 244 -7.29 36.36 10.19
C PRO A 244 -7.16 37.84 10.59
N ASP A 245 -5.94 38.25 10.93
CA ASP A 245 -5.62 39.64 11.24
C ASP A 245 -6.04 40.59 10.09
N GLY A 246 -6.64 41.73 10.46
CA GLY A 246 -7.12 42.73 9.50
C GLY A 246 -8.48 42.40 8.86
N SER A 247 -9.12 41.29 9.23
CA SER A 247 -10.50 40.99 8.83
C SER A 247 -11.50 41.93 9.50
N GLU A 248 -12.56 42.32 8.76
CA GLU A 248 -13.73 43.02 9.34
C GLU A 248 -14.63 42.09 10.17
N VAL A 249 -14.35 40.78 10.14
CA VAL A 249 -15.06 39.76 10.93
C VAL A 249 -14.55 39.76 12.36
N SER A 250 -15.48 39.74 13.30
CA SER A 250 -15.23 39.63 14.72
C SER A 250 -16.24 38.68 15.36
N LEU A 251 -15.76 37.86 16.29
CA LEU A 251 -16.60 37.00 17.13
C LEU A 251 -17.16 37.75 18.35
N ASN A 252 -16.94 39.06 18.46
CA ASN A 252 -17.60 39.89 19.47
C ASN A 252 -19.11 40.05 19.15
N THR A 253 -19.97 39.80 20.12
CA THR A 253 -21.44 39.84 20.00
C THR A 253 -22.01 41.16 19.46
N SER A 254 -21.33 42.28 19.66
CA SER A 254 -21.74 43.62 19.21
C SER A 254 -21.17 44.02 17.84
N GLN A 255 -20.27 43.22 17.27
CA GLN A 255 -19.58 43.53 16.02
C GLN A 255 -20.07 42.65 14.85
N PHE A 256 -19.67 43.01 13.63
CA PHE A 256 -19.97 42.20 12.45
C PHE A 256 -19.09 40.93 12.45
N PRO A 257 -19.63 39.75 12.07
CA PRO A 257 -21.00 39.48 11.66
C PRO A 257 -21.94 39.10 12.81
N MET A 258 -21.43 38.88 14.02
CA MET A 258 -22.18 38.36 15.16
C MET A 258 -23.44 39.17 15.50
N ALA A 259 -23.34 40.50 15.49
CA ALA A 259 -24.46 41.40 15.73
C ALA A 259 -25.62 41.22 14.72
N MET A 260 -25.30 40.76 13.52
CA MET A 260 -26.26 40.50 12.44
C MET A 260 -26.79 39.07 12.49
N LEU A 261 -25.91 38.10 12.74
CA LEU A 261 -26.24 36.67 12.79
C LEU A 261 -27.09 36.31 14.02
N PHE A 262 -26.78 36.90 15.17
CA PHE A 262 -27.38 36.54 16.45
C PHE A 262 -27.82 37.78 17.25
N PRO A 263 -28.85 38.52 16.78
CA PRO A 263 -29.28 39.76 17.42
C PRO A 263 -29.77 39.57 18.87
N GLN A 264 -30.30 38.39 19.21
CA GLN A 264 -30.67 38.06 20.59
C GLN A 264 -29.45 37.98 21.51
N VAL A 265 -28.36 37.36 21.03
CA VAL A 265 -27.11 37.23 21.79
C VAL A 265 -26.52 38.61 22.06
N ARG A 266 -26.49 39.49 21.04
CA ARG A 266 -26.06 40.88 21.21
C ARG A 266 -26.85 41.62 22.30
N LYS A 267 -28.17 41.39 22.38
CA LYS A 267 -29.04 42.06 23.35
C LYS A 267 -28.80 41.58 24.78
N LEU A 268 -28.58 40.27 24.97
CA LEU A 268 -28.39 39.67 26.30
C LEU A 268 -26.96 39.77 26.80
N PHE A 269 -25.98 39.69 25.90
CA PHE A 269 -24.54 39.66 26.20
C PHE A 269 -23.82 40.69 25.33
N PRO A 270 -24.05 42.00 25.51
CA PRO A 270 -23.44 43.02 24.68
C PRO A 270 -21.92 43.08 24.88
N ASP A 271 -21.18 43.20 23.77
CA ASP A 271 -19.73 43.44 23.73
C ASP A 271 -18.88 42.36 24.41
N MET A 272 -19.31 41.10 24.26
CA MET A 272 -18.61 39.92 24.77
C MET A 272 -18.02 39.11 23.63
N MET A 273 -16.89 38.44 23.87
CA MET A 273 -16.31 37.51 22.90
C MET A 273 -17.11 36.20 22.89
N THR A 274 -17.34 35.65 21.69
CA THR A 274 -17.95 34.34 21.53
C THR A 274 -16.93 33.27 21.17
N GLN A 275 -17.25 32.03 21.52
CA GLN A 275 -16.54 30.84 21.11
C GLN A 275 -17.56 29.81 20.60
N PHE A 276 -17.19 29.08 19.56
CA PHE A 276 -18.01 28.03 18.97
C PHE A 276 -17.28 26.70 19.04
N HIS A 277 -17.79 25.78 19.84
CA HIS A 277 -17.22 24.44 19.96
C HIS A 277 -17.93 23.53 18.98
N ILE A 278 -17.20 23.06 17.97
CA ILE A 278 -17.69 22.20 16.91
C ILE A 278 -17.27 20.78 17.24
N GLN A 279 -18.18 19.82 17.13
CA GLN A 279 -17.87 18.41 17.31
C GLN A 279 -18.74 17.52 16.43
N SER A 280 -18.21 16.39 15.98
CA SER A 280 -19.03 15.37 15.30
C SER A 280 -19.94 14.66 16.30
N THR A 281 -21.20 14.40 15.93
CA THR A 281 -22.15 13.61 16.74
C THR A 281 -22.17 12.13 16.37
N LYS A 282 -21.65 11.79 15.19
CA LYS A 282 -21.42 10.42 14.71
C LYS A 282 -20.25 10.42 13.73
N GLN A 283 -19.74 9.24 13.39
CA GLN A 283 -18.68 9.10 12.39
C GLN A 283 -19.05 9.78 11.05
N PRO A 284 -18.11 10.50 10.41
CA PRO A 284 -18.27 10.95 9.03
C PRO A 284 -18.48 9.76 8.09
N VAL A 285 -19.24 9.98 7.02
CA VAL A 285 -19.54 8.94 6.04
C VAL A 285 -19.04 9.36 4.65
N VAL A 286 -18.23 8.51 4.06
CA VAL A 286 -17.85 8.54 2.65
C VAL A 286 -18.67 7.51 1.91
N ASN A 287 -19.31 7.93 0.83
CA ASN A 287 -19.99 7.03 -0.08
C ASN A 287 -19.47 7.26 -1.49
N THR A 288 -19.03 6.19 -2.15
CA THR A 288 -18.51 6.25 -3.51
C THR A 288 -19.48 5.58 -4.46
N THR A 289 -19.92 6.28 -5.50
CA THR A 289 -20.71 5.72 -6.60
C THR A 289 -19.97 5.93 -7.92
N ALA A 290 -20.48 5.30 -8.98
CA ALA A 290 -19.96 5.51 -10.34
C ALA A 290 -20.03 6.98 -10.79
N GLU A 291 -20.91 7.80 -10.20
CA GLU A 291 -21.10 9.20 -10.57
C GLU A 291 -20.34 10.17 -9.67
N LYS A 292 -20.34 9.92 -8.35
CA LYS A 292 -19.78 10.86 -7.37
C LYS A 292 -19.22 10.18 -6.13
N VAL A 293 -18.19 10.79 -5.54
CA VAL A 293 -17.78 10.53 -4.16
C VAL A 293 -18.43 11.61 -3.30
N THR A 294 -19.22 11.21 -2.30
CA THR A 294 -19.85 12.13 -1.35
C THR A 294 -19.29 11.93 0.05
N PHE A 295 -19.08 13.04 0.74
CA PHE A 295 -18.62 13.12 2.12
C PHE A 295 -19.70 13.81 2.95
N THR A 296 -20.17 13.15 4.00
CA THR A 296 -21.22 13.65 4.89
C THR A 296 -20.72 13.69 6.33
N VAL A 297 -20.92 14.83 6.99
CA VAL A 297 -20.58 15.04 8.40
C VAL A 297 -21.83 15.49 9.15
N ASN A 298 -22.10 14.84 10.27
CA ASN A 298 -23.11 15.30 11.21
C ASN A 298 -22.41 15.72 12.50
N GLY A 299 -22.83 16.86 13.03
CA GLY A 299 -22.22 17.41 14.21
C GLY A 299 -23.07 18.44 14.91
N GLU A 300 -22.50 19.00 15.95
CA GLU A 300 -23.08 20.06 16.76
C GLU A 300 -22.10 21.22 16.90
N ILE A 301 -22.66 22.41 17.03
CA ILE A 301 -21.95 23.66 17.29
C ILE A 301 -22.54 24.24 18.56
N SER A 302 -21.81 24.13 19.67
CA SER A 302 -22.16 24.76 20.93
C SER A 302 -21.59 26.19 20.98
N ALA A 303 -22.44 27.18 21.16
CA ALA A 303 -22.05 28.58 21.26
C ALA A 303 -21.91 29.02 22.73
N TYR A 304 -20.83 29.74 23.01
CA TYR A 304 -20.52 30.29 24.33
C TYR A 304 -20.16 31.76 24.23
N VAL A 305 -20.34 32.49 25.33
CA VAL A 305 -19.68 33.79 25.55
C VAL A 305 -18.63 33.68 26.64
N THR A 306 -17.50 34.34 26.43
CA THR A 306 -16.48 34.51 27.44
C THR A 306 -16.85 35.71 28.31
N ASN A 307 -17.13 35.46 29.59
CA ASN A 307 -17.48 36.53 30.51
C ASN A 307 -16.23 37.31 30.97
N PRO A 308 -16.38 38.46 31.67
CA PRO A 308 -15.23 39.24 32.16
C PRO A 308 -14.30 38.52 33.14
N LYS A 309 -14.74 37.39 33.71
CA LYS A 309 -13.93 36.52 34.58
C LYS A 309 -13.23 35.41 33.80
N ASN A 310 -13.25 35.48 32.47
CA ASN A 310 -12.70 34.50 31.54
C ASN A 310 -13.29 33.08 31.68
N THR A 311 -14.56 32.98 32.08
CA THR A 311 -15.31 31.71 32.11
C THR A 311 -16.35 31.68 31.00
N LEU A 312 -16.56 30.50 30.42
CA LEU A 312 -17.53 30.28 29.35
C LEU A 312 -18.95 30.19 29.92
N THR A 313 -19.87 30.94 29.31
CA THR A 313 -21.31 30.84 29.57
C THR A 313 -21.98 30.26 28.33
N TYR A 314 -22.62 29.11 28.48
CA TYR A 314 -23.35 28.43 27.41
C TYR A 314 -24.54 29.27 26.92
N LEU A 315 -24.73 29.31 25.60
CA LEU A 315 -25.84 30.03 24.96
C LEU A 315 -26.84 29.07 24.32
N PHE A 316 -26.40 28.27 23.35
CA PHE A 316 -27.22 27.37 22.55
C PHE A 316 -26.36 26.36 21.80
N THR A 317 -26.99 25.30 21.31
CA THR A 317 -26.38 24.28 20.45
C THR A 317 -27.14 24.19 19.13
N LEU A 318 -26.39 24.23 18.02
CA LEU A 318 -26.92 24.00 16.68
C LEU A 318 -26.47 22.63 16.17
N GLY A 319 -27.42 21.82 15.72
CA GLY A 319 -27.14 20.58 14.98
C GLY A 319 -26.94 20.91 13.50
N PHE A 320 -25.98 20.25 12.85
CA PHE A 320 -25.76 20.39 11.42
C PHE A 320 -25.55 19.04 10.73
N GLU A 321 -25.98 19.00 9.47
CA GLU A 321 -25.58 17.97 8.51
C GLU A 321 -24.95 18.67 7.29
N PHE A 322 -23.67 18.41 7.08
CA PHE A 322 -22.90 18.96 5.97
C PHE A 322 -22.64 17.86 4.94
N SER A 323 -22.80 18.19 3.67
CA SER A 323 -22.47 17.31 2.55
C SER A 323 -21.60 18.04 1.52
N ALA A 324 -20.57 17.35 1.06
CA ALA A 324 -19.73 17.75 -0.05
C ALA A 324 -19.55 16.59 -1.04
N SER A 325 -19.22 16.89 -2.28
CA SER A 325 -18.73 15.90 -3.24
C SER A 325 -17.29 16.15 -3.61
N VAL A 326 -16.59 15.10 -4.00
CA VAL A 326 -15.17 15.15 -4.36
C VAL A 326 -14.99 14.49 -5.72
N LYS A 327 -14.23 15.15 -6.59
CA LYS A 327 -13.69 14.57 -7.82
C LYS A 327 -12.20 14.34 -7.65
N VAL A 328 -11.78 13.09 -7.80
CA VAL A 328 -10.39 12.69 -7.70
C VAL A 328 -9.82 12.50 -9.10
N ALA A 329 -8.60 12.98 -9.32
CA ALA A 329 -7.90 12.86 -10.59
C ALA A 329 -6.40 12.64 -10.37
N ILE A 330 -5.72 12.08 -11.37
CA ILE A 330 -4.26 11.96 -11.35
C ILE A 330 -3.65 12.94 -12.33
N LYS A 331 -2.66 13.71 -11.86
CA LYS A 331 -1.87 14.62 -12.68
C LYS A 331 -0.38 14.35 -12.45
N ARG A 332 0.31 13.82 -13.48
CA ARG A 332 1.77 13.56 -13.44
C ARG A 332 2.20 12.77 -12.19
N GLN A 333 1.51 11.67 -11.91
CA GLN A 333 1.69 10.82 -10.71
C GLN A 333 1.24 11.44 -9.39
N ASN A 334 0.57 12.59 -9.40
CA ASN A 334 0.02 13.18 -8.18
C ASN A 334 -1.50 12.94 -8.13
N VAL A 335 -1.98 12.33 -7.04
CA VAL A 335 -3.42 12.22 -6.75
C VAL A 335 -3.90 13.58 -6.26
N THR A 336 -4.77 14.19 -7.05
CA THR A 336 -5.32 15.52 -6.80
C THR A 336 -6.83 15.41 -6.65
N TRP A 337 -7.43 16.38 -5.97
CA TRP A 337 -8.88 16.42 -5.84
C TRP A 337 -9.44 17.83 -5.91
N VAL A 338 -10.71 17.90 -6.31
CA VAL A 338 -11.53 19.10 -6.24
C VAL A 338 -12.83 18.74 -5.55
N SER A 339 -13.15 19.49 -4.51
CA SER A 339 -14.34 19.36 -3.70
C SER A 339 -15.38 20.40 -4.08
N TYR A 340 -16.64 20.02 -3.99
CA TYR A 340 -17.80 20.86 -4.25
C TYR A 340 -18.73 20.81 -3.05
N PHE A 341 -19.25 21.98 -2.66
CA PHE A 341 -20.31 22.05 -1.68
C PHE A 341 -21.61 21.49 -2.25
N GLU A 342 -22.27 20.59 -1.51
CA GLU A 342 -23.57 20.03 -1.91
C GLU A 342 -24.70 20.65 -1.09
N SER A 343 -24.64 20.50 0.23
CA SER A 343 -25.69 20.99 1.13
C SER A 343 -25.17 21.20 2.54
N VAL A 344 -25.87 22.05 3.29
CA VAL A 344 -25.75 22.16 4.74
C VAL A 344 -27.15 22.36 5.32
N SER A 345 -27.51 21.55 6.30
CA SER A 345 -28.68 21.77 7.14
C SER A 345 -28.22 22.31 8.51
N LEU A 346 -29.10 23.07 9.15
CA LEU A 346 -28.86 23.62 10.47
C LEU A 346 -30.16 23.61 11.26
N GLU A 347 -30.11 23.22 12.51
CA GLU A 347 -31.26 23.22 13.41
C GLU A 347 -30.84 23.61 14.83
N LEU A 348 -31.78 24.21 15.57
CA LEU A 348 -31.56 24.53 16.98
C LEU A 348 -31.86 23.26 17.79
N VAL A 349 -30.83 22.73 18.46
CA VAL A 349 -30.94 21.50 19.27
C VAL A 349 -31.32 21.85 20.71
N ASP A 350 -30.62 22.84 21.28
CA ASP A 350 -30.85 23.30 22.65
C ASP A 350 -30.51 24.80 22.80
N SER A 351 -31.09 25.47 23.80
CA SER A 351 -30.86 26.89 24.05
C SER A 351 -31.14 27.29 25.50
N ALA A 352 -30.16 27.94 26.14
CA ALA A 352 -30.30 28.58 27.45
C ALA A 352 -30.87 30.00 27.37
N ILE A 353 -30.93 30.59 26.16
CA ILE A 353 -31.35 31.98 25.94
C ILE A 353 -32.73 32.09 25.28
N GLY A 354 -33.48 30.98 25.21
CA GLY A 354 -34.76 30.90 24.53
C GLY A 354 -34.60 30.86 23.01
N ASP A 355 -35.52 31.48 22.28
CA ASP A 355 -35.55 31.40 20.81
C ASP A 355 -34.35 32.09 20.14
N VAL A 356 -33.54 31.30 19.44
CA VAL A 356 -32.41 31.77 18.62
C VAL A 356 -32.84 31.84 17.17
N LYS A 357 -32.77 33.04 16.56
CA LYS A 357 -33.13 33.23 15.15
C LYS A 357 -31.96 32.77 14.28
N ILE A 358 -32.12 31.62 13.62
CA ILE A 358 -31.08 31.04 12.76
C ILE A 358 -31.38 31.15 11.26
N ASP A 359 -32.52 31.73 10.85
CA ASP A 359 -32.91 31.80 9.44
C ASP A 359 -31.92 32.61 8.59
N PHE A 360 -31.42 33.71 9.13
CA PHE A 360 -30.40 34.51 8.45
C PHE A 360 -29.07 33.76 8.37
N LEU A 361 -28.69 33.03 9.43
CA LEU A 361 -27.52 32.17 9.40
C LEU A 361 -27.65 31.08 8.32
N LYS A 362 -28.80 30.42 8.22
CA LYS A 362 -29.10 29.42 7.19
C LYS A 362 -28.95 29.98 5.77
N SER A 363 -29.34 31.23 5.54
CA SER A 363 -29.28 31.83 4.20
C SER A 363 -27.86 32.23 3.78
N VAL A 364 -27.00 32.63 4.73
CA VAL A 364 -25.62 33.05 4.44
C VAL A 364 -24.60 31.92 4.52
N LEU A 365 -24.87 30.86 5.29
CA LEU A 365 -23.94 29.77 5.55
C LEU A 365 -23.46 29.05 4.26
N PRO A 366 -24.32 28.71 3.28
CA PRO A 366 -23.86 28.12 2.02
C PRO A 366 -22.83 28.99 1.28
N SER A 367 -23.05 30.31 1.27
CA SER A 367 -22.12 31.27 0.64
C SER A 367 -20.80 31.35 1.40
N ALA A 368 -20.85 31.34 2.74
CA ALA A 368 -19.65 31.35 3.58
C ALA A 368 -18.81 30.08 3.37
N ILE A 369 -19.45 28.91 3.37
CA ILE A 369 -18.78 27.62 3.11
C ILE A 369 -18.11 27.64 1.73
N THR A 370 -18.84 28.05 0.70
CA THR A 370 -18.34 28.08 -0.69
C THR A 370 -17.17 29.05 -0.87
N LYS A 371 -17.18 30.17 -0.14
CA LYS A 371 -16.16 31.22 -0.26
C LYS A 371 -14.92 30.98 0.61
N TYR A 372 -15.07 30.37 1.78
CA TYR A 372 -14.00 30.30 2.78
C TYR A 372 -13.54 28.87 3.10
N VAL A 373 -14.45 27.89 3.08
CA VAL A 373 -14.13 26.50 3.46
C VAL A 373 -13.68 25.69 2.25
N ILE A 374 -14.51 25.61 1.20
CA ILE A 374 -14.22 24.82 0.00
C ILE A 374 -12.87 25.21 -0.65
N PRO A 375 -12.50 26.50 -0.79
CA PRO A 375 -11.22 26.85 -1.40
C PRO A 375 -10.00 26.40 -0.58
N ARG A 376 -10.09 26.37 0.76
CA ARG A 376 -9.01 25.86 1.61
C ARG A 376 -8.82 24.35 1.42
N VAL A 377 -9.93 23.60 1.37
CA VAL A 377 -9.90 22.16 1.07
C VAL A 377 -9.35 21.90 -0.33
N ASN A 378 -9.74 22.71 -1.32
CA ASN A 378 -9.26 22.56 -2.70
C ASN A 378 -7.81 23.02 -2.88
N ALA A 379 -7.30 23.93 -2.05
CA ALA A 379 -5.88 24.28 -2.05
C ALA A 379 -5.02 23.08 -1.62
N MET A 380 -5.46 22.32 -0.61
CA MET A 380 -4.83 21.04 -0.24
C MET A 380 -4.93 20.03 -1.39
N GLY A 381 -6.09 19.93 -2.04
CA GLY A 381 -6.26 19.01 -3.18
C GLY A 381 -5.49 19.36 -4.44
N ALA A 382 -5.15 20.64 -4.62
CA ALA A 382 -4.27 21.11 -5.69
C ALA A 382 -2.80 20.78 -5.42
N ILE A 383 -2.37 20.78 -4.15
CA ILE A 383 -1.06 20.24 -3.74
C ILE A 383 -1.04 18.73 -4.00
N GLY A 384 -2.13 18.04 -3.66
CA GLY A 384 -2.30 16.61 -3.90
C GLY A 384 -1.39 15.73 -3.04
N LYS A 385 -1.45 14.42 -3.29
CA LYS A 385 -0.50 13.44 -2.76
C LYS A 385 0.19 12.70 -3.90
N GLU A 386 1.51 12.83 -3.96
CA GLU A 386 2.29 12.13 -4.96
C GLU A 386 2.20 10.62 -4.77
N ILE A 387 2.14 9.91 -5.89
CA ILE A 387 2.21 8.47 -5.89
C ILE A 387 3.61 8.06 -5.48
N PRO A 388 3.76 7.25 -4.40
CA PRO A 388 5.04 6.76 -3.94
C PRO A 388 5.87 6.33 -5.13
N SER A 389 6.97 7.04 -5.35
CA SER A 389 7.98 6.71 -6.33
C SER A 389 9.26 6.46 -5.55
N PHE A 390 9.89 5.32 -5.82
CA PHE A 390 11.11 4.92 -5.11
C PHE A 390 12.28 5.10 -6.06
N GLU A 391 13.51 5.12 -5.54
CA GLU A 391 14.73 5.23 -6.37
C GLU A 391 14.74 4.22 -7.55
N ASP A 392 14.03 3.10 -7.38
CA ASP A 392 13.94 2.02 -8.34
C ASP A 392 12.52 1.76 -8.90
N TYR A 393 11.55 2.63 -8.64
CA TYR A 393 10.15 2.48 -9.06
C TYR A 393 9.58 3.78 -9.62
N HIS A 394 9.06 3.70 -10.85
CA HIS A 394 8.30 4.80 -11.43
C HIS A 394 6.96 4.33 -11.99
N SER A 395 5.88 4.91 -11.48
CA SER A 395 4.54 4.73 -12.02
C SER A 395 4.42 5.44 -13.37
N SER A 396 3.81 4.79 -14.34
CA SER A 396 3.55 5.40 -15.65
C SER A 396 2.14 5.07 -16.14
N ASN A 397 1.62 5.91 -17.02
CA ASN A 397 0.27 5.79 -17.58
C ASN A 397 -0.84 5.65 -16.52
N ALA A 398 -0.63 6.19 -15.32
CA ALA A 398 -1.53 6.04 -14.20
C ALA A 398 -2.90 6.68 -14.46
N PHE A 399 -3.96 6.01 -14.01
CA PHE A 399 -5.32 6.54 -14.01
C PHE A 399 -6.03 6.23 -12.69
N ILE A 400 -7.03 7.04 -12.39
CA ILE A 400 -7.97 6.80 -11.29
C ILE A 400 -9.39 6.92 -11.83
N CYS A 401 -10.25 6.00 -11.42
CA CYS A 401 -11.68 6.07 -11.65
C CYS A 401 -12.42 5.62 -10.39
N GLN A 402 -13.74 5.77 -10.40
CA GLN A 402 -14.61 5.45 -9.30
C GLN A 402 -15.72 4.51 -9.77
N GLY A 403 -16.18 3.65 -8.88
CA GLY A 403 -17.30 2.75 -9.09
C GLY A 403 -18.14 2.62 -7.83
N GLU A 404 -19.07 1.69 -7.82
CA GLU A 404 -19.93 1.49 -6.65
C GLU A 404 -19.09 0.99 -5.47
N ARG A 405 -18.95 1.83 -4.45
CA ARG A 405 -18.21 1.63 -3.20
C ARG A 405 -16.69 1.52 -3.31
N PHE A 406 -16.10 1.97 -4.43
CA PHE A 406 -14.64 1.95 -4.57
C PHE A 406 -14.07 3.06 -5.46
N LEU A 407 -12.82 3.41 -5.19
CA LEU A 407 -11.89 4.05 -6.12
C LEU A 407 -10.97 2.97 -6.71
N LYS A 408 -10.77 2.99 -8.02
CA LYS A 408 -9.86 2.10 -8.73
C LYS A 408 -8.70 2.92 -9.29
N PHE A 409 -7.51 2.55 -8.87
CA PHE A 409 -6.25 3.06 -9.39
C PHE A 409 -5.64 2.00 -10.32
N GLY A 410 -5.06 2.43 -11.45
CA GLY A 410 -4.35 1.54 -12.36
C GLY A 410 -3.10 2.20 -12.94
N THR A 411 -1.98 1.48 -13.02
CA THR A 411 -0.70 2.01 -13.50
C THR A 411 0.22 0.94 -14.10
N ASP A 412 1.11 1.35 -15.00
CA ASP A 412 2.23 0.54 -15.47
C ASP A 412 3.44 0.75 -14.55
N LEU A 413 4.13 -0.34 -14.22
CA LEU A 413 5.26 -0.34 -13.31
C LEU A 413 6.57 -0.34 -14.10
N ARG A 414 7.53 0.52 -13.73
CA ARG A 414 8.91 0.47 -14.20
C ARG A 414 9.84 0.25 -13.03
N PHE A 415 10.65 -0.80 -13.09
CA PHE A 415 11.61 -1.17 -12.04
C PHE A 415 13.05 -0.94 -12.52
N TYR A 416 13.90 -0.39 -11.64
CA TYR A 416 15.34 -0.20 -11.89
C TYR A 416 16.23 -1.08 -10.96
N SER A 417 15.66 -1.74 -9.92
CA SER A 417 16.30 -2.67 -8.94
C SER A 417 15.21 -3.47 -8.14
N PRO A 418 15.53 -4.48 -7.28
CA PRO A 418 14.57 -5.48 -6.77
C PRO A 418 13.33 -4.94 -6.02
N ALA A 419 12.18 -5.59 -6.27
CA ALA A 419 10.82 -5.13 -6.00
C ALA A 419 10.30 -5.16 -4.53
N GLU A 420 11.14 -5.46 -3.54
CA GLU A 420 10.70 -5.69 -2.15
C GLU A 420 10.08 -4.45 -1.47
N LYS A 421 10.49 -3.24 -1.84
CA LYS A 421 10.02 -1.99 -1.20
C LYS A 421 8.68 -1.46 -1.73
N VAL A 422 8.18 -1.99 -2.86
CA VAL A 422 7.04 -1.39 -3.58
C VAL A 422 5.70 -1.60 -2.87
N PHE A 423 5.52 -2.74 -2.19
CA PHE A 423 4.22 -3.08 -1.59
C PHE A 423 3.91 -2.29 -0.32
N GLU A 424 4.90 -2.03 0.55
CA GLU A 424 4.66 -1.34 1.83
C GLU A 424 4.28 0.12 1.62
N GLU A 425 4.95 0.81 0.69
CA GLU A 425 4.78 2.24 0.48
C GLU A 425 3.56 2.58 -0.41
N LEU A 426 3.08 1.67 -1.28
CA LEU A 426 1.82 1.85 -2.03
C LEU A 426 0.59 1.99 -1.11
N PHE A 427 0.60 1.35 0.06
CA PHE A 427 -0.45 1.55 1.07
C PHE A 427 -0.39 2.94 1.70
N GLU A 428 0.82 3.52 1.85
CA GLU A 428 0.97 4.89 2.37
C GLU A 428 0.41 5.97 1.42
N LEU A 429 0.26 5.69 0.12
CA LEU A 429 -0.39 6.61 -0.83
C LEU A 429 -1.78 7.05 -0.36
N PHE A 430 -2.58 6.08 0.09
CA PHE A 430 -4.00 6.29 0.36
C PHE A 430 -4.27 6.76 1.79
N ILE A 431 -3.21 6.86 2.60
CA ILE A 431 -3.32 6.81 4.05
C ILE A 431 -2.33 7.77 4.76
N SER A 432 -1.32 8.30 4.06
CA SER A 432 -0.37 9.24 4.63
C SER A 432 -0.96 10.63 4.88
N LYS A 433 -0.47 11.25 5.97
CA LYS A 433 -0.85 12.55 6.57
C LYS A 433 -1.26 13.66 5.61
#